data_AF-A0A5P9I3A2-F1
#
_entry.id   AF-A0A5P9I3A2-F1
#
_cell.length_a   1.000
_cell.length_b   1.000
_cell.length_c   1.000
_cell.angle_alpha   90.00
_cell.angle_beta   90.00
_cell.angle_gamma   90.00
#
_symmetry.space_group_name_H-M   'P 1'
#
loop_
_entity.id
_entity.type
_entity.pdbx_description
1 polymer ?
#
loop_
_entity_poly.entity_id
_entity_poly.type
_entity_poly.pdbx_seq_one_letter_code
_entity_poly.pdbx_strand_id
1 'polypeptide(L)'
;MSEIQSRSLAGQIMHWSRIGRAIERSGRFEHTKVSRVLAGDLETGTLTAEEKAVWSEAFLEKMSNPGPDEKAFFADLHKGGTAVDLDALGSIVRTDEQTDG
;
A
#
# COMPACT_ATOMS: atom_id res chain seq x y z
N MET A 1 19.07 -42.75 -2.46
CA MET A 1 18.73 -41.62 -3.36
C MET A 1 17.40 -41.06 -2.88
N SER A 2 17.42 -39.91 -2.20
CA SER A 2 16.20 -39.31 -1.66
C SER A 2 15.40 -38.65 -2.78
N GLU A 3 14.44 -39.38 -3.31
CA GLU A 3 13.43 -38.82 -4.21
C GLU A 3 12.39 -38.09 -3.35
N ILE A 4 12.65 -36.81 -3.07
CA ILE A 4 11.58 -35.90 -2.66
C ILE A 4 10.70 -35.78 -3.90
N GLN A 5 9.61 -36.53 -3.96
CA GLN A 5 8.59 -36.35 -5.00
C GLN A 5 7.94 -34.99 -4.79
N SER A 6 8.59 -33.99 -5.37
CA SER A 6 8.10 -32.64 -5.53
C SER A 6 6.74 -32.75 -6.21
N ARG A 7 5.68 -32.36 -5.50
CA ARG A 7 4.33 -32.23 -6.07
C ARG A 7 4.43 -31.46 -7.39
N SER A 8 3.61 -31.82 -8.38
CA SER A 8 3.47 -31.00 -9.59
C SER A 8 3.14 -29.55 -9.23
N LEU A 9 3.52 -28.59 -10.08
CA LEU A 9 3.25 -27.16 -9.85
C LEU A 9 1.78 -26.89 -9.51
N ALA A 10 0.85 -27.53 -10.25
CA ALA A 10 -0.58 -27.46 -9.96
C ALA A 10 -0.93 -27.99 -8.55
N GLY A 11 -0.29 -29.09 -8.12
CA GLY A 11 -0.43 -29.64 -6.77
C GLY A 11 0.09 -28.69 -5.68
N GLN A 12 1.17 -27.96 -5.95
CA GLN A 12 1.71 -26.95 -5.03
C GLN A 12 0.77 -25.73 -4.92
N ILE A 13 0.25 -25.24 -6.05
CA ILE A 13 -0.72 -24.13 -6.08
C ILE A 13 -2.00 -24.51 -5.31
N MET A 14 -2.56 -25.69 -5.58
CA MET A 14 -3.75 -26.18 -4.87
C MET A 14 -3.51 -26.29 -3.36
N HIS A 15 -2.32 -26.74 -2.97
CA HIS A 15 -1.95 -26.86 -1.57
C HIS A 15 -1.93 -25.49 -0.87
N TRP A 16 -1.26 -24.49 -1.46
CA TRP A 16 -1.22 -23.13 -0.92
C TRP A 16 -2.60 -22.48 -0.89
N SER A 17 -3.43 -22.68 -1.92
CA SER A 17 -4.81 -22.21 -1.94
C SER A 17 -5.66 -22.80 -0.80
N ARG A 18 -5.45 -24.09 -0.47
CA ARG A 18 -6.12 -24.73 0.67
C ARG A 18 -5.68 -24.15 2.01
N ILE A 19 -4.39 -23.85 2.17
CA ILE A 19 -3.84 -23.20 3.38
C ILE A 19 -4.46 -21.81 3.53
N GLY A 20 -4.46 -20.99 2.48
CA GLY A 20 -5.06 -19.64 2.49
C GLY A 20 -6.52 -19.68 2.95
N ARG A 21 -7.36 -20.52 2.33
CA ARG A 21 -8.76 -20.68 2.76
C ARG A 21 -8.91 -21.15 4.21
N ALA A 22 -7.99 -21.95 4.72
CA ALA A 22 -8.04 -22.40 6.12
C ALA A 22 -7.75 -21.26 7.10
N ILE A 23 -6.80 -20.38 6.76
CA ILE A 23 -6.49 -19.18 7.51
C ILE A 23 -7.71 -18.23 7.53
N GLU A 24 -8.31 -17.97 6.36
CA GLU A 24 -9.52 -17.13 6.25
C GLU A 24 -10.66 -17.66 7.13
N ARG A 25 -10.96 -18.96 7.07
CA ARG A 25 -12.02 -19.57 7.90
C ARG A 25 -11.72 -19.55 9.40
N SER A 26 -10.45 -19.45 9.79
CA SER A 26 -10.07 -19.43 11.21
C SER A 26 -10.34 -18.10 11.89
N GLY A 27 -10.67 -17.04 11.14
CA GLY A 27 -10.83 -15.68 11.67
C GLY A 27 -9.53 -15.05 12.17
N ARG A 28 -8.37 -15.68 11.93
CA ARG A 28 -7.05 -15.14 12.31
C ARG A 28 -6.59 -14.02 11.39
N PHE A 29 -7.24 -13.86 10.24
CA PHE A 29 -6.96 -12.82 9.26
C PHE A 29 -8.27 -12.35 8.64
N GLU A 30 -8.54 -11.04 8.71
CA GLU A 30 -9.76 -10.44 8.16
C GLU A 30 -9.45 -9.39 7.09
N HIS A 31 -9.64 -9.73 5.82
CA HIS A 31 -9.45 -8.79 4.71
C HIS A 31 -10.32 -7.53 4.83
N THR A 32 -11.56 -7.68 5.31
CA THR A 32 -12.50 -6.56 5.49
C THR A 32 -11.99 -5.55 6.52
N LYS A 33 -11.33 -6.02 7.57
CA LYS A 33 -10.70 -5.17 8.60
C LYS A 33 -9.52 -4.39 8.02
N VAL A 34 -8.67 -5.04 7.21
CA VAL A 34 -7.59 -4.37 6.48
C VAL A 34 -8.13 -3.25 5.59
N SER A 35 -9.20 -3.52 4.83
CA SER A 35 -9.84 -2.50 3.98
C SER A 35 -10.40 -1.32 4.76
N ARG A 36 -11.02 -1.56 5.92
CA ARG A 36 -11.56 -0.50 6.79
C ARG A 36 -10.46 0.37 7.40
N VAL A 37 -9.36 -0.23 7.84
CA VAL A 37 -8.20 0.53 8.31
C VAL A 37 -7.58 1.35 7.17
N LEU A 38 -7.49 0.80 5.95
CA LEU A 38 -7.00 1.52 4.77
C LEU A 38 -7.93 2.67 4.31
N ALA A 39 -9.22 2.58 4.63
CA ALA A 39 -10.20 3.65 4.42
C ALA A 39 -10.16 4.72 5.52
N GLY A 40 -9.46 4.45 6.64
CA GLY A 40 -9.46 5.33 7.81
C GLY A 40 -10.64 5.13 8.76
N ASP A 41 -11.48 4.11 8.53
CA ASP A 41 -12.66 3.80 9.37
C ASP A 41 -12.29 3.12 10.70
N LEU A 42 -11.06 2.62 10.80
CA LEU A 42 -10.51 1.94 11.98
C LEU A 42 -9.04 2.31 12.17
N GLU A 43 -8.60 2.28 13.43
CA GLU A 43 -7.20 2.55 13.77
C GLU A 43 -6.26 1.43 13.33
N THR A 44 -5.07 1.80 12.86
CA THR A 44 -4.00 0.87 12.45
C THR A 44 -3.51 -0.03 13.59
N GLY A 45 -3.60 0.44 14.84
CA GLY A 45 -3.25 -0.32 16.03
C GLY A 45 -4.14 -1.54 16.29
N THR A 46 -5.29 -1.64 15.62
CA THR A 46 -6.19 -2.78 15.75
C THR A 46 -5.76 -3.99 14.94
N LEU A 47 -4.85 -3.83 13.96
CA LEU A 47 -4.40 -4.89 13.07
C LEU A 47 -3.48 -5.90 13.78
N THR A 48 -3.60 -7.18 13.42
CA THR A 48 -2.57 -8.17 13.76
C THR A 48 -1.28 -7.92 12.97
N ALA A 49 -0.20 -8.63 13.29
CA ALA A 49 1.07 -8.50 12.56
C ALA A 49 0.90 -8.88 11.07
N GLU A 50 0.17 -9.95 10.79
CA GLU A 50 -0.12 -10.42 9.43
C GLU A 50 -1.00 -9.43 8.68
N GLU A 51 -2.06 -8.92 9.30
CA GLU A 51 -2.93 -7.90 8.71
C GLU A 51 -2.16 -6.61 8.42
N LYS A 52 -1.27 -6.20 9.34
CA LYS A 52 -0.44 -5.00 9.20
C LYS A 52 0.56 -5.11 8.05
N ALA A 53 1.12 -6.29 7.80
CA ALA A 53 2.01 -6.52 6.65
C ALA A 53 1.27 -6.25 5.33
N VAL A 54 0.07 -6.83 5.16
CA VAL A 54 -0.77 -6.63 3.97
C VAL A 54 -1.24 -5.18 3.85
N TRP A 55 -1.67 -4.58 4.97
CA TRP A 55 -2.06 -3.17 5.00
C TRP A 55 -0.91 -2.26 4.58
N SER A 56 0.33 -2.53 4.99
CA SER A 56 1.49 -1.67 4.69
C SER A 56 1.81 -1.65 3.20
N GLU A 57 1.72 -2.80 2.51
CA GLU A 57 1.89 -2.88 1.06
C GLU A 57 0.78 -2.12 0.32
N ALA A 58 -0.48 -2.37 0.70
CA ALA A 58 -1.62 -1.70 0.09
C ALA A 58 -1.63 -0.17 0.35
N PHE A 59 -1.19 0.25 1.55
CA PHE A 59 -1.01 1.65 1.90
C PHE A 59 0.07 2.29 1.03
N LEU A 60 1.22 1.65 0.88
CA LEU A 60 2.30 2.15 0.04
C LEU A 60 1.83 2.32 -1.42
N GLU A 61 1.15 1.33 -1.98
CA GLU A 61 0.61 1.40 -3.34
C GLU A 61 -0.37 2.57 -3.48
N LYS A 62 -1.33 2.70 -2.54
CA LYS A 62 -2.34 3.75 -2.55
C LYS A 62 -1.73 5.15 -2.44
N MET A 63 -0.79 5.34 -1.52
CA MET A 63 -0.14 6.64 -1.29
C MET A 63 0.83 7.02 -2.42
N SER A 64 1.34 6.04 -3.15
CA SER A 64 2.25 6.26 -4.29
C SER A 64 1.52 6.67 -5.57
N ASN A 65 0.20 6.48 -5.65
CA ASN A 65 -0.60 6.77 -6.83
C ASN A 65 -1.75 7.74 -6.51
N PRO A 66 -1.49 9.06 -6.56
CA PRO A 66 -2.49 10.05 -6.18
C PRO A 66 -3.72 10.01 -7.10
N GLY A 67 -4.88 10.17 -6.48
CA GLY A 67 -6.17 10.24 -7.17
C GLY A 67 -6.34 11.51 -8.01
N PRO A 68 -7.37 11.58 -8.86
CA PRO A 68 -7.64 12.78 -9.67
C PRO A 68 -7.90 14.01 -8.80
N ASP A 69 -8.62 13.86 -7.68
CA ASP A 69 -8.94 14.97 -6.78
C ASP A 69 -7.69 15.47 -6.03
N GLU A 70 -6.82 14.57 -5.58
CA GLU A 70 -5.53 14.92 -4.97
C GLU A 70 -4.65 15.66 -5.98
N LYS A 71 -4.55 15.16 -7.22
CA LYS A 71 -3.81 15.84 -8.30
C LYS A 71 -4.36 17.23 -8.57
N ALA A 72 -5.69 17.40 -8.59
CA ALA A 72 -6.32 18.70 -8.79
C ALA A 72 -6.04 19.65 -7.62
N PHE A 73 -6.13 19.16 -6.38
CA PHE A 73 -5.83 19.92 -5.17
C PHE A 73 -4.38 20.43 -5.18
N PHE A 74 -3.40 19.54 -5.43
CA PHE A 74 -2.00 19.95 -5.46
C PHE A 74 -1.71 20.90 -6.63
N ALA A 75 -2.33 20.71 -7.80
CA ALA A 75 -2.20 21.66 -8.91
C ALA A 75 -2.74 23.06 -8.57
N ASP A 76 -3.82 23.14 -7.80
CA ASP A 76 -4.34 24.41 -7.29
C ASP A 76 -3.39 25.04 -6.24
N LEU A 77 -2.86 24.22 -5.33
CA LEU A 77 -1.87 24.64 -4.33
C LEU A 77 -0.61 25.25 -4.99
N HIS A 78 -0.12 24.64 -6.08
CA HIS A 78 0.99 25.17 -6.86
C HIS A 78 0.67 26.53 -7.50
N LYS A 79 -0.54 26.71 -8.05
CA LYS A 79 -0.96 28.01 -8.60
C LYS A 79 -1.05 29.10 -7.53
N GLY A 80 -1.42 28.73 -6.32
CA GLY A 80 -1.52 29.63 -5.18
C GLY A 80 -0.16 30.13 -4.63
N GLY A 81 0.97 29.67 -5.16
CA GLY A 81 2.31 30.11 -4.75
C GLY A 81 2.69 29.73 -3.31
N THR A 82 1.97 28.79 -2.70
CA THR A 82 2.25 28.30 -1.33
C THR A 82 2.76 26.86 -1.32
N ALA A 83 2.82 26.23 -2.50
CA ALA A 83 3.37 24.89 -2.64
C ALA A 83 4.90 24.90 -2.44
N VAL A 84 5.34 23.89 -1.70
CA VAL A 84 6.74 23.51 -1.58
C VAL A 84 6.93 22.19 -2.31
N ASP A 85 8.01 22.09 -3.07
CA ASP A 85 8.36 20.89 -3.83
C ASP A 85 9.72 20.34 -3.36
N LEU A 86 10.07 19.16 -3.82
CA LEU A 86 11.40 18.58 -3.65
C LEU A 86 12.16 18.66 -4.97
N ASP A 87 13.39 19.16 -4.96
CA ASP A 87 14.27 19.08 -6.13
C ASP A 87 14.75 17.63 -6.38
N ALA A 88 15.52 17.44 -7.46
CA ALA A 88 16.06 16.13 -7.83
C ALA A 88 17.01 15.52 -6.77
N LEU A 89 17.50 16.32 -5.82
CA LEU A 89 18.36 15.90 -4.70
C LEU A 89 17.57 15.70 -3.40
N GLY A 90 16.25 15.97 -3.41
CA GLY A 90 15.38 15.86 -2.25
C GLY A 90 15.40 17.09 -1.33
N SER A 91 15.91 18.23 -1.80
CA SER A 91 15.88 19.49 -1.06
C SER A 91 14.54 20.21 -1.24
N ILE A 92 14.02 20.83 -0.19
CA ILE A 92 12.77 21.59 -0.25
C ILE A 92 12.99 22.89 -1.04
N VAL A 93 12.19 23.12 -2.07
CA VAL A 93 12.18 24.33 -2.91
C VAL A 93 10.79 24.98 -2.87
N ARG A 94 10.71 26.31 -2.80
CA ARG A 94 9.44 27.05 -2.91
C ARG A 94 9.14 27.41 -4.36
N THR A 95 7.86 27.40 -4.74
CA THR A 95 7.41 27.71 -6.11
C THR A 95 7.84 29.12 -6.56
N ASP A 96 8.01 30.04 -5.62
CA ASP A 96 8.42 31.43 -5.77
C ASP A 96 9.95 31.64 -5.92
N GLU A 97 10.78 30.62 -5.67
CA GLU A 97 12.23 30.67 -5.92
C GLU A 97 12.64 30.16 -7.31
N GLN A 98 11.69 29.64 -8.11
CA GLN A 98 11.92 29.34 -9.53
C GLN A 98 11.80 30.63 -10.37
N THR A 99 12.65 31.62 -10.11
CA THR A 99 12.87 32.74 -11.04
C THR A 99 14.20 32.52 -11.77
N ASP A 100 14.10 32.26 -13.07
CA ASP A 100 15.12 32.36 -14.13
C ASP A 100 16.54 31.79 -13.94
N GLY A 101 16.86 30.84 -14.81
CA GLY A 101 18.20 30.39 -15.17
C GLY A 101 18.16 29.48 -16.40
#